data_AF-A0A836PM49-F1
#
_entry.id   AF-A0A836PM49-F1
#
_cell.length_a   1.000
_cell.length_b   1.000
_cell.length_c   1.000
_cell.angle_alpha   90.00
_cell.angle_beta   90.00
_cell.angle_gamma   90.00
#
_symmetry.space_group_name_H-M   'P 1'
#
loop_
_entity.id
_entity.type
_entity.pdbx_description
1 polymer ?
#
loop_
_entity_poly.entity_id
_entity_poly.type
_entity_poly.pdbx_seq_one_letter_code
_entity_poly.pdbx_strand_id
1 'polypeptide(L)'
;MILYQRPRQSSHVPTECGLPIGNLSSQVFANFYMNGFDHFIKHDLEIRYYGRYVDNFILVHQDKDVLKSLIPVIKARLLEHLQLRLHPNKIYWQHYSKGVQFLGTVIKPHRIYITKRTQGNFYDAIQKQNAQVLVQKPSKQKQAAFLSSMNAYLGILKHYKTHKLRKKLLFKNLASRWWNYVYLSGGIAKFVLKQKTAH
;
A
#
# COMPACT_ATOMS: atom_id res chain seq x y z
N MET A 1 10.71 -10.37 -15.99
CA MET A 1 11.42 -9.48 -15.05
C MET A 1 10.53 -8.29 -14.68
N ILE A 2 10.70 -7.72 -13.49
CA ILE A 2 9.97 -6.54 -13.02
C ILE A 2 10.98 -5.42 -12.75
N LEU A 3 10.74 -4.26 -13.35
CA LEU A 3 11.40 -3.01 -13.04
C LEU A 3 10.45 -2.16 -12.20
N TYR A 4 10.84 -1.81 -10.98
CA TYR A 4 10.04 -0.95 -10.10
C TYR A 4 10.84 0.27 -9.69
N GLN A 5 10.22 1.44 -9.83
CA GLN A 5 10.76 2.68 -9.29
C GLN A 5 9.98 3.10 -8.04
N ARG A 6 10.69 3.15 -6.91
CA ARG A 6 10.17 3.77 -5.69
C ARG A 6 10.52 5.27 -5.71
N PRO A 7 9.64 6.16 -5.26
CA PRO A 7 9.97 7.53 -4.98
C PRO A 7 10.33 7.72 -3.51
N ARG A 8 11.17 8.72 -3.32
CA ARG A 8 11.45 9.41 -2.07
C ARG A 8 11.83 10.80 -2.55
N GLN A 9 11.38 11.86 -1.89
CA GLN A 9 11.76 13.19 -2.34
C GLN A 9 13.28 13.31 -2.49
N SER A 10 13.70 14.00 -3.55
CA SER A 10 15.05 14.57 -3.60
C SER A 10 15.20 15.45 -2.36
N SER A 11 16.28 15.30 -1.61
CA SER A 11 16.61 16.21 -0.50
C SER A 11 16.89 17.64 -0.97
N HIS A 12 16.93 17.88 -2.28
CA HIS A 12 17.12 19.19 -2.89
C HIS A 12 16.15 19.31 -4.08
N VAL A 13 14.98 19.89 -3.84
CA VAL A 13 14.15 20.45 -4.90
C VAL A 13 14.52 21.93 -4.96
N PRO A 14 14.89 22.49 -6.12
CA PRO A 14 15.16 23.92 -6.24
C PRO A 14 13.98 24.72 -5.69
N THR A 15 14.25 25.83 -5.00
CA THR A 15 13.24 26.64 -4.29
C THR A 15 12.07 27.09 -5.18
N GLU A 16 12.25 27.11 -6.50
CA GLU A 16 11.26 27.51 -7.50
C GLU A 16 10.52 26.33 -8.18
N CYS A 17 10.79 25.09 -7.75
CA CYS A 17 10.18 23.89 -8.32
C CYS A 17 9.45 23.08 -7.25
N GLY A 18 8.26 22.60 -7.58
CA GLY A 18 7.49 21.71 -6.71
C GLY A 18 6.04 22.13 -6.55
N LEU A 19 5.21 21.16 -6.20
CA LEU A 19 3.81 21.39 -5.86
C LEU A 19 3.62 21.22 -4.35
N PRO A 20 2.74 22.02 -3.72
CA PRO A 20 2.44 21.87 -2.30
C PRO A 20 1.89 20.47 -2.00
N ILE A 21 2.57 19.76 -1.11
CA ILE A 21 2.18 18.40 -0.70
C ILE A 21 0.89 18.49 0.11
N GLY A 22 -0.09 17.67 -0.24
CA GLY A 22 -1.36 17.59 0.49
C GLY A 22 -2.50 18.43 -0.12
N ASN A 23 -2.24 19.25 -1.13
CA ASN A 23 -3.29 19.91 -1.89
C ASN A 23 -3.87 18.97 -2.96
N LEU A 24 -5.19 18.90 -3.09
CA LEU A 24 -5.88 18.10 -4.11
C LEU A 24 -5.49 18.51 -5.53
N SER A 25 -5.39 19.81 -5.81
CA SER A 25 -5.00 20.32 -7.14
C SER A 25 -3.62 19.84 -7.54
N SER A 26 -2.69 19.78 -6.59
CA SER A 26 -1.34 19.25 -6.80
C SER A 26 -1.34 17.76 -7.13
N GLN A 27 -2.25 16.97 -6.54
CA GLN A 27 -2.37 15.55 -6.84
C GLN A 27 -2.95 15.32 -8.24
N VAL A 28 -3.97 16.10 -8.63
CA VAL A 28 -4.56 16.03 -9.97
C VAL A 28 -3.54 16.44 -11.02
N PHE A 29 -2.84 17.56 -10.79
CA PHE A 29 -1.82 18.05 -11.70
C PHE A 29 -0.67 17.05 -11.88
N ALA A 30 -0.22 16.40 -10.81
CA ALA A 30 0.83 15.37 -10.90
C ALA A 30 0.43 14.20 -11.82
N ASN A 31 -0.85 13.80 -11.82
CA ASN A 31 -1.33 12.76 -12.72
C ASN A 31 -1.41 13.24 -14.18
N PHE A 32 -1.90 14.46 -14.41
CA PHE A 32 -1.97 15.06 -15.74
C PHE A 32 -0.58 15.26 -16.34
N TYR A 33 0.36 15.76 -15.54
CA TYR A 33 1.75 16.00 -15.93
C TYR A 33 2.43 14.73 -16.48
N MET A 34 2.17 13.59 -15.86
CA MET A 34 2.73 12.29 -16.26
C MET A 34 1.98 11.61 -17.42
N ASN A 35 0.88 12.16 -17.93
CA ASN A 35 0.05 11.50 -18.94
C ASN A 35 0.81 11.24 -20.26
N GLY A 36 1.59 12.21 -20.73
CA GLY A 36 2.41 12.05 -21.94
C GLY A 36 3.49 10.96 -21.77
N PHE A 37 3.96 10.73 -20.54
CA PHE A 37 4.86 9.64 -20.24
C PHE A 37 4.17 8.28 -20.28
N ASP A 38 2.93 8.18 -19.78
CA ASP A 38 2.15 6.94 -19.85
C ASP A 38 1.92 6.50 -21.30
N HIS A 39 1.52 7.44 -22.16
CA HIS A 39 1.36 7.17 -23.60
C HIS A 39 2.67 6.72 -24.24
N PHE A 40 3.79 7.37 -23.92
CA PHE A 40 5.10 6.97 -24.41
C PHE A 40 5.45 5.52 -24.02
N ILE A 41 5.23 5.12 -22.76
CA ILE A 41 5.49 3.74 -22.33
C ILE A 41 4.57 2.73 -23.04
N LYS A 42 3.29 3.09 -23.22
CA LYS A 42 2.25 2.18 -23.73
C LYS A 42 2.22 2.05 -25.24
N HIS A 43 2.46 3.14 -25.98
CA HIS A 43 2.33 3.19 -27.43
C HIS A 43 3.70 3.19 -28.10
N ASP A 44 4.65 4.00 -27.63
CA ASP A 44 5.93 4.16 -28.33
C ASP A 44 6.91 3.04 -27.95
N LEU A 45 6.94 2.64 -26.67
CA LEU A 45 7.73 1.50 -26.19
C LEU A 45 6.97 0.16 -26.18
N GLU A 46 5.67 0.19 -26.48
CA GLU A 46 4.78 -0.97 -26.54
C GLU A 46 4.82 -1.89 -25.31
N ILE A 47 5.09 -1.35 -24.12
CA ILE A 47 5.17 -2.16 -22.91
C ILE A 47 3.76 -2.58 -22.49
N ARG A 48 3.42 -3.84 -22.77
CA ARG A 48 2.11 -4.41 -22.47
C ARG A 48 1.74 -4.27 -20.99
N TYR A 49 2.65 -4.65 -20.09
CA TYR A 49 2.42 -4.67 -18.65
C TYR A 49 3.12 -3.49 -17.97
N TYR A 50 2.40 -2.38 -17.90
CA TYR A 50 2.80 -1.15 -17.23
C TYR A 50 1.77 -0.80 -16.14
N GLY A 51 2.24 -0.29 -15.01
CA GLY A 51 1.38 0.29 -13.98
C GLY A 51 2.04 1.49 -13.34
N ARG A 52 1.26 2.53 -13.06
CA ARG A 52 1.72 3.75 -12.37
C ARG A 52 0.78 4.12 -11.24
N TYR A 53 1.34 4.62 -10.15
CA TYR A 53 0.63 5.24 -9.06
C TYR A 53 1.41 6.48 -8.63
N VAL A 54 0.90 7.65 -9.00
CA VAL A 54 1.59 8.95 -8.82
C VAL A 54 2.98 8.89 -9.48
N ASP A 55 4.02 8.86 -8.66
CA ASP A 55 5.44 8.86 -9.00
C ASP A 55 6.08 7.45 -8.97
N ASN A 56 5.33 6.45 -8.51
CA ASN A 56 5.73 5.05 -8.57
C ASN A 56 5.29 4.43 -9.89
N PHE A 57 6.17 3.78 -10.63
CA PHE A 57 5.74 2.95 -11.75
C PHE A 57 6.47 1.60 -11.79
N ILE A 58 5.85 0.67 -12.49
CA ILE A 58 6.30 -0.71 -12.68
C ILE A 58 6.18 -1.10 -14.14
N LEU A 59 7.24 -1.69 -14.69
CA LEU A 59 7.25 -2.34 -16.00
C LEU A 59 7.50 -3.82 -15.82
N VAL A 60 6.76 -4.65 -16.55
CA VAL A 60 6.94 -6.10 -16.58
C VAL A 60 7.13 -6.56 -18.02
N HIS A 61 8.21 -7.28 -18.25
CA HIS A 61 8.53 -7.85 -19.55
C HIS A 61 9.13 -9.25 -19.39
N GLN A 62 8.99 -10.11 -20.40
CA GLN A 62 9.54 -11.47 -20.34
C GLN A 62 11.07 -11.43 -20.40
N ASP A 63 11.61 -10.63 -21.31
CA ASP A 63 13.03 -10.37 -21.46
C ASP A 63 13.52 -9.27 -20.49
N LYS A 64 14.58 -9.58 -19.73
CA LYS A 64 15.26 -8.63 -18.84
C LYS A 64 16.04 -7.58 -19.62
N ASP A 65 16.65 -7.95 -20.74
CA ASP A 65 17.56 -7.08 -21.46
C ASP A 65 16.80 -5.98 -22.21
N VAL A 66 15.59 -6.27 -22.69
CA VAL A 66 14.62 -5.23 -23.11
C VAL A 66 14.38 -4.22 -21.98
N LEU A 67 14.08 -4.65 -20.75
CA LEU A 67 13.87 -3.67 -19.67
C LEU A 67 15.12 -2.86 -19.35
N LYS A 68 16.32 -3.43 -19.51
CA LYS A 68 17.57 -2.70 -19.28
C LYS A 68 17.79 -1.63 -20.36
N SER A 69 17.56 -1.98 -21.63
CA SER A 69 17.73 -1.05 -22.75
C SER A 69 16.75 0.12 -22.68
N LEU A 70 15.57 -0.07 -22.09
CA LEU A 70 14.60 1.01 -21.88
C LEU A 70 15.00 2.02 -20.80
N ILE A 71 15.88 1.69 -19.86
CA ILE A 71 16.25 2.63 -18.78
C ILE A 71 16.83 3.96 -19.30
N PRO A 72 17.87 3.98 -20.16
CA PRO A 72 18.39 5.23 -20.69
C PRO A 72 17.34 6.00 -21.50
N VAL A 73 16.50 5.29 -22.26
CA VAL A 73 15.41 5.87 -23.05
C VAL A 73 14.36 6.56 -22.15
N ILE A 74 13.93 5.88 -21.08
CA ILE A 74 12.99 6.41 -20.08
C ILE A 74 13.61 7.62 -19.36
N LYS A 75 14.90 7.56 -19.01
CA LYS A 75 15.61 8.68 -18.37
C LYS A 75 15.62 9.92 -19.27
N ALA A 76 15.95 9.75 -20.55
CA ALA A 76 15.97 10.84 -21.53
C ALA A 76 14.57 11.45 -21.68
N ARG A 77 13.54 10.62 -21.91
CA ARG A 77 12.15 11.08 -22.05
C ARG A 77 11.68 11.89 -20.85
N LEU A 78 11.94 11.40 -19.63
CA LEU A 78 11.55 12.09 -18.40
C LEU A 78 12.28 13.42 -18.24
N LEU A 79 13.55 13.49 -18.60
CA LEU A 79 14.33 14.71 -18.49
C LEU A 79 13.92 15.74 -19.55
N GLU A 80 13.82 15.33 -20.81
CA GLU A 80 13.56 16.23 -21.94
C GLU A 80 12.14 16.81 -21.91
N HIS A 81 11.12 15.97 -21.65
CA HIS A 81 9.72 16.39 -21.74
C HIS A 81 9.12 16.82 -20.40
N LEU A 82 9.64 16.28 -19.30
CA LEU A 82 9.07 16.48 -17.97
C LEU A 82 10.08 17.06 -16.98
N GLN A 83 11.32 17.36 -17.38
CA GLN A 83 12.36 17.88 -16.47
C GLN A 83 12.51 17.04 -15.18
N LEU A 84 12.15 15.75 -15.26
CA LEU A 84 12.17 14.80 -14.14
C LEU A 84 13.40 13.90 -14.25
N ARG A 85 14.02 13.61 -13.11
CA ARG A 85 15.17 12.70 -13.03
C ARG A 85 14.81 11.41 -12.31
N LEU A 86 15.11 10.28 -12.94
CA LEU A 86 15.05 8.97 -12.28
C LEU A 86 16.11 8.89 -11.19
N HIS A 87 15.69 8.50 -9.99
CA HIS A 87 16.62 8.28 -8.89
C HIS A 87 17.39 6.97 -9.10
N PRO A 88 18.74 7.00 -9.22
CA PRO A 88 19.53 5.82 -9.61
C PRO A 88 19.36 4.65 -8.63
N ASN A 89 19.34 4.94 -7.32
CA ASN A 89 19.27 3.90 -6.28
C ASN A 89 17.86 3.36 -6.03
N LYS A 90 16.85 3.78 -6.80
CA LYS A 90 15.46 3.35 -6.59
C LYS A 90 14.93 2.48 -7.72
N ILE A 91 15.81 2.08 -8.64
CA ILE A 91 15.52 1.10 -9.66
C ILE A 91 15.68 -0.29 -9.03
N TYR A 92 14.58 -1.01 -8.90
CA TYR A 92 14.54 -2.34 -8.31
C TYR A 92 14.21 -3.40 -9.36
N TRP A 93 15.05 -4.44 -9.40
CA TRP A 93 14.89 -5.59 -10.30
C TRP A 93 14.35 -6.79 -9.55
N GLN A 94 13.28 -7.38 -10.06
CA GLN A 94 12.70 -8.57 -9.43
C GLN A 94 12.22 -9.59 -10.46
N HIS A 95 12.76 -10.81 -10.35
CA HIS A 95 12.18 -11.95 -11.02
C HIS A 95 10.72 -12.14 -10.57
N TYR A 96 9.82 -12.38 -11.52
CA TYR A 96 8.37 -12.37 -11.30
C TYR A 96 7.92 -13.39 -10.25
N SER A 97 8.61 -14.53 -10.14
CA SER A 97 8.28 -15.60 -9.19
C SER A 97 8.42 -15.17 -7.72
N LYS A 98 9.33 -14.25 -7.41
CA LYS A 98 9.48 -13.73 -6.04
C LYS A 98 8.44 -12.65 -5.72
N GLY A 99 7.85 -12.04 -6.75
CA GLY A 99 6.85 -10.98 -6.64
C GLY A 99 7.47 -9.63 -6.31
N VAL A 100 6.72 -8.56 -6.59
CA VAL A 100 7.16 -7.17 -6.40
C VAL A 100 6.31 -6.48 -5.33
N GLN A 101 6.97 -5.72 -4.46
CA GLN A 101 6.25 -4.90 -3.50
C GLN A 101 5.72 -3.63 -4.18
N PHE A 102 4.40 -3.47 -4.24
CA PHE A 102 3.73 -2.32 -4.84
C PHE A 102 2.53 -1.90 -3.98
N LEU A 103 2.47 -0.62 -3.60
CA LEU A 103 1.36 -0.02 -2.84
C LEU A 103 0.91 -0.83 -1.60
N GLY A 104 1.87 -1.26 -0.78
CA GLY A 104 1.58 -2.00 0.46
C GLY A 104 1.23 -3.48 0.27
N THR A 105 1.30 -3.98 -0.97
CA THR A 105 1.09 -5.38 -1.34
C THR A 105 2.32 -5.98 -2.00
N VAL A 106 2.32 -7.31 -2.15
CA VAL A 106 3.27 -8.06 -2.97
C VAL A 106 2.50 -8.70 -4.12
N ILE A 107 2.76 -8.26 -5.34
CA ILE A 107 2.14 -8.75 -6.56
C ILE A 107 2.96 -9.92 -7.10
N LYS A 108 2.31 -11.05 -7.34
CA LYS A 108 2.83 -12.25 -8.00
C LYS A 108 1.90 -12.64 -9.15
N PRO A 109 2.34 -13.51 -10.09
CA PRO A 109 1.42 -14.06 -11.08
C PRO A 109 0.18 -14.64 -10.41
N HIS A 110 -0.99 -14.18 -10.85
CA HIS A 110 -2.32 -14.62 -10.40
C HIS A 110 -2.63 -14.41 -8.90
N ARG A 111 -1.78 -13.71 -8.15
CA ARG A 111 -1.89 -13.61 -6.68
C ARG A 111 -1.37 -12.28 -6.16
N ILE A 112 -2.12 -11.66 -5.25
CA ILE A 112 -1.70 -10.46 -4.52
C ILE A 112 -1.72 -10.75 -3.03
N TYR A 113 -0.62 -10.47 -2.36
CA TYR A 113 -0.43 -10.71 -0.93
C TYR A 113 -0.28 -9.39 -0.17
N ILE A 114 -0.76 -9.35 1.07
CA ILE A 114 -0.45 -8.21 1.95
C ILE A 114 0.99 -8.29 2.46
N THR A 115 1.68 -7.16 2.53
CA THR A 115 3.08 -7.13 3.00
C THR A 115 3.21 -7.53 4.46
N LYS A 116 4.35 -8.13 4.83
CA LYS A 116 4.69 -8.46 6.23
C LYS A 116 4.61 -7.23 7.14
N ARG A 117 4.96 -6.04 6.62
CA ARG A 117 4.85 -4.77 7.36
C ARG A 117 3.41 -4.49 7.79
N THR A 118 2.43 -4.59 6.90
CA THR A 118 1.02 -4.38 7.27
C THR A 118 0.55 -5.43 8.28
N GLN A 119 1.02 -6.67 8.16
CA GLN A 119 0.70 -7.73 9.13
C GLN A 119 1.28 -7.41 10.52
N GLY A 120 2.53 -6.95 10.57
CA GLY A 120 3.20 -6.50 11.80
C GLY A 120 2.49 -5.29 12.42
N ASN A 121 2.20 -4.27 11.63
CA ASN A 121 1.46 -3.10 12.11
C ASN A 121 0.09 -3.47 12.69
N PHE A 122 -0.62 -4.42 12.08
CA PHE A 122 -1.89 -4.89 12.60
C PHE A 122 -1.71 -5.68 13.91
N TYR A 123 -0.68 -6.52 13.99
CA TYR A 123 -0.32 -7.20 15.24
C TYR A 123 0.00 -6.20 16.35
N ASP A 124 0.82 -5.18 16.08
CA ASP A 124 1.16 -4.14 17.05
C ASP A 124 -0.08 -3.34 17.49
N ALA A 125 -1.00 -3.07 16.56
CA ALA A 125 -2.27 -2.44 16.88
C ALA A 125 -3.12 -3.31 17.83
N ILE A 126 -3.16 -4.63 17.61
CA ILE A 126 -3.84 -5.56 18.52
C ILE A 126 -3.19 -5.49 19.92
N GLN A 127 -1.85 -5.53 20.00
CA GLN A 127 -1.16 -5.46 21.29
C GLN A 127 -1.41 -4.14 22.03
N LYS A 128 -1.43 -3.01 21.30
CA LYS A 128 -1.80 -1.71 21.87
C LYS A 128 -3.22 -1.70 22.44
N GLN A 129 -4.17 -2.33 21.75
CA GLN A 129 -5.54 -2.45 22.25
C GLN A 129 -5.66 -3.41 23.45
N ASN A 130 -4.86 -4.48 23.47
CA ASN A 130 -4.83 -5.40 24.62
C ASN A 130 -4.36 -4.69 25.88
N ALA A 131 -3.29 -3.90 25.81
CA ALA A 131 -2.78 -3.15 26.95
C ALA A 131 -3.86 -2.26 27.61
N GLN A 132 -4.76 -1.67 26.81
CA GLN A 132 -5.83 -0.80 27.31
C GLN A 132 -6.91 -1.53 28.11
N VAL A 133 -7.15 -2.81 27.84
CA VAL A 133 -8.22 -3.60 28.47
C VAL A 133 -7.73 -4.38 29.71
N LEU A 134 -6.41 -4.49 29.89
CA LEU A 134 -5.80 -5.12 31.06
C LEU A 134 -5.96 -4.23 32.31
N VAL A 135 -5.74 -2.92 32.17
CA VAL A 135 -5.74 -1.98 33.31
C VAL A 135 -7.14 -1.67 33.81
N GLN A 136 -8.11 -1.47 32.91
CA GLN A 136 -9.45 -1.03 33.27
C GLN A 136 -10.50 -1.49 32.27
N LYS A 137 -11.76 -1.48 32.71
CA LYS A 137 -12.91 -1.65 31.80
C LYS A 137 -12.86 -0.59 30.70
N PRO A 138 -13.02 -0.97 29.41
CA PRO A 138 -12.93 -0.01 28.32
C PRO A 138 -14.16 0.91 28.32
N SER A 139 -13.93 2.22 28.41
CA SER A 139 -14.98 3.24 28.27
C SER A 139 -15.58 3.20 26.85
N LYS A 140 -16.74 3.86 26.65
CA LYS A 140 -17.35 3.97 25.30
C LYS A 140 -16.38 4.56 24.27
N GLN A 141 -15.57 5.55 24.67
CA GLN A 141 -14.55 6.15 23.81
C GLN A 141 -13.44 5.15 23.44
N LYS A 142 -12.95 4.35 24.40
CA LYS A 142 -11.95 3.30 24.12
C LYS A 142 -12.52 2.20 23.23
N GLN A 143 -13.79 1.85 23.39
CA GLN A 143 -14.47 0.89 22.50
C GLN A 143 -14.61 1.43 21.07
N ALA A 144 -14.93 2.72 20.90
CA ALA A 144 -14.99 3.36 19.58
C ALA A 144 -13.59 3.44 18.93
N ALA A 145 -12.56 3.80 19.69
CA ALA A 145 -11.17 3.81 19.23
C ALA A 145 -10.69 2.42 18.82
N PHE A 146 -11.06 1.37 19.57
CA PHE A 146 -10.82 -0.02 19.21
C PHE A 146 -11.45 -0.36 17.86
N LEU A 147 -12.75 -0.08 17.69
CA LEU A 147 -13.44 -0.34 16.43
C LEU A 147 -12.79 0.38 15.26
N SER A 148 -12.50 1.67 15.42
CA SER A 148 -11.84 2.49 14.39
C SER A 148 -10.51 1.88 13.97
N SER A 149 -9.64 1.59 14.95
CA SER A 149 -8.32 1.01 14.70
C SER A 149 -8.40 -0.37 14.03
N MET A 150 -9.18 -1.30 14.59
CA MET A 150 -9.26 -2.66 14.07
C MET A 150 -9.94 -2.72 12.70
N ASN A 151 -11.01 -1.94 12.49
CA ASN A 151 -11.73 -1.93 11.22
C ASN A 151 -10.94 -1.23 10.10
N ALA A 152 -10.06 -0.27 10.42
CA ALA A 152 -9.13 0.27 9.43
C ALA A 152 -8.24 -0.84 8.83
N TYR A 153 -7.65 -1.70 9.68
CA TYR A 153 -6.85 -2.82 9.20
C TYR A 153 -7.68 -3.90 8.51
N LEU A 154 -8.81 -4.32 9.09
CA LEU A 154 -9.66 -5.34 8.48
C LEU A 154 -10.24 -4.89 7.13
N GLY A 155 -10.52 -3.59 6.99
CA GLY A 155 -10.96 -2.95 5.76
C GLY A 155 -9.94 -3.07 4.63
N ILE A 156 -8.64 -3.00 4.93
CA ILE A 156 -7.59 -3.26 3.94
C ILE A 156 -7.47 -4.76 3.68
N LEU A 157 -7.39 -5.57 4.74
CA LEU A 157 -7.09 -7.00 4.65
C LEU A 157 -8.19 -7.78 3.92
N LYS A 158 -9.46 -7.36 3.99
CA LYS A 158 -10.58 -8.04 3.33
C LYS A 158 -10.46 -8.08 1.80
N HIS A 159 -9.73 -7.15 1.19
CA HIS A 159 -9.53 -7.11 -0.27
C HIS A 159 -8.51 -8.14 -0.78
N TYR A 160 -7.88 -8.89 0.12
CA TYR A 160 -6.88 -9.90 -0.20
C TYR A 160 -7.27 -11.26 0.39
N LYS A 161 -6.63 -12.35 -0.09
CA LYS A 161 -6.83 -13.72 0.44
C LYS A 161 -6.19 -13.89 1.82
N THR A 162 -6.73 -13.20 2.83
CA THR A 162 -6.17 -13.08 4.19
C THR A 162 -7.04 -13.73 5.27
N HIS A 163 -8.09 -14.46 4.90
CA HIS A 163 -9.02 -15.06 5.89
C HIS A 163 -8.30 -15.86 6.99
N LYS A 164 -7.40 -16.77 6.62
CA LYS A 164 -6.60 -17.56 7.57
C LYS A 164 -5.67 -16.68 8.43
N LEU A 165 -5.10 -15.62 7.83
CA LEU A 165 -4.25 -14.66 8.55
C LEU A 165 -5.05 -13.87 9.58
N ARG A 166 -6.19 -13.29 9.20
CA ARG A 166 -7.08 -12.54 10.11
C ARG A 166 -7.54 -13.42 11.26
N LYS A 167 -7.95 -14.66 10.97
CA LYS A 167 -8.30 -15.65 11.98
C LYS A 167 -7.13 -15.91 12.94
N LYS A 168 -5.93 -16.19 12.42
CA LYS A 168 -4.74 -16.42 13.25
C LYS A 168 -4.42 -15.21 14.13
N LEU A 169 -4.38 -14.00 13.56
CA LEU A 169 -4.00 -12.79 14.29
C LEU A 169 -5.00 -12.45 15.39
N LEU A 170 -6.31 -12.47 15.10
CA LEU A 170 -7.32 -12.08 16.06
C LEU A 170 -7.53 -13.14 17.15
N PHE A 171 -7.74 -14.40 16.78
CA PHE A 171 -8.09 -15.43 17.76
C PHE A 171 -6.91 -15.89 18.62
N LYS A 172 -5.67 -15.73 18.15
CA LYS A 172 -4.49 -16.06 18.97
C LYS A 172 -3.97 -14.90 19.81
N ASN A 173 -4.22 -13.65 19.41
CA ASN A 173 -3.54 -12.50 20.02
C ASN A 173 -4.47 -11.44 20.59
N LEU A 174 -5.78 -11.43 20.28
CA LEU A 174 -6.68 -10.46 20.89
C LEU A 174 -7.08 -10.91 22.30
N ALA A 175 -6.95 -10.02 23.27
CA ALA A 175 -7.28 -10.31 24.67
C ALA A 175 -8.75 -10.72 24.82
N SER A 176 -9.00 -11.79 25.58
CA SER A 176 -10.33 -12.39 25.71
C SER A 176 -11.42 -11.41 26.15
N ARG A 177 -11.03 -10.42 26.97
CA ARG A 177 -11.91 -9.37 27.50
C ARG A 177 -12.56 -8.51 26.41
N TRP A 178 -11.92 -8.35 25.25
CA TRP A 178 -12.52 -7.61 24.13
C TRP A 178 -13.77 -8.31 23.58
N TRP A 179 -13.81 -9.65 23.55
CA TRP A 179 -14.96 -10.40 23.05
C TRP A 179 -16.22 -10.23 23.88
N ASN A 180 -16.13 -9.69 25.10
CA ASN A 180 -17.30 -9.32 25.90
C ASN A 180 -18.00 -8.07 25.35
N TYR A 181 -17.30 -7.23 24.58
CA TYR A 181 -17.81 -5.95 24.06
C TYR A 181 -18.04 -5.97 22.56
N VAL A 182 -17.34 -6.82 21.81
CA VAL A 182 -17.39 -6.86 20.35
C VAL A 182 -17.65 -8.26 19.80
N TYR A 183 -18.13 -8.33 18.57
CA TYR A 183 -18.18 -9.55 17.76
C TYR A 183 -17.70 -9.27 16.33
N LEU A 184 -17.40 -10.33 15.58
CA LEU A 184 -16.97 -10.23 14.18
C LEU A 184 -18.13 -10.48 13.22
N SER A 185 -18.21 -9.69 12.15
CA SER A 185 -19.14 -9.87 11.03
C SER A 185 -18.39 -9.96 9.69
N GLY A 186 -19.12 -10.37 8.64
CA GLY A 186 -18.59 -10.45 7.27
C GLY A 186 -17.44 -11.44 7.10
N GLY A 187 -17.46 -12.57 7.82
CA GLY A 187 -16.39 -13.58 7.73
C GLY A 187 -15.04 -13.07 8.24
N ILE A 188 -15.01 -12.50 9.47
CA ILE A 188 -13.81 -11.92 10.09
C ILE A 188 -13.33 -10.67 9.34
N ALA A 189 -14.25 -9.86 8.82
CA ALA A 189 -13.93 -8.65 8.05
C ALA A 189 -14.24 -7.34 8.77
N LYS A 190 -14.99 -7.38 9.87
CA LYS A 190 -15.38 -6.19 10.61
C LYS A 190 -15.70 -6.54 12.06
N PHE A 191 -15.25 -5.73 13.00
CA PHE A 191 -15.72 -5.72 14.37
C PHE A 191 -16.96 -4.83 14.51
N VAL A 192 -17.91 -5.30 15.31
CA VAL A 192 -19.15 -4.60 15.66
C VAL A 192 -19.31 -4.64 17.18
N LEU A 193 -19.84 -3.57 17.77
CA LEU A 193 -20.15 -3.55 19.20
C LEU A 193 -21.36 -4.43 19.49
N LYS A 194 -21.30 -5.17 20.60
CA LYS A 194 -22.47 -5.82 21.17
C LYS A 194 -23.38 -4.74 21.73
N GLN A 195 -24.65 -4.76 21.34
CA GLN A 195 -25.63 -3.93 22.03
C GLN A 195 -25.85 -4.54 23.42
N LYS A 196 -25.85 -3.69 24.46
CA LYS A 196 -26.39 -4.09 25.75
C LYS A 196 -27.90 -4.00 25.62
N THR A 197 -28.59 -5.13 25.65
CA THR A 197 -30.02 -5.14 25.95
C THR A 197 -30.17 -4.51 27.34
N ALA A 198 -30.85 -3.37 27.41
CA ALA A 198 -31.34 -2.84 28.68
C ALA A 198 -32.48 -3.77 29.12
N HIS A 199 -32.27 -4.48 30.23
CA HIS A 199 -33.34 -5.09 31.00
C HIS A 199 -33.59 -4.18 32.21
#